data_AF-A0A0T5PM13-F1
#
_entry.id   AF-A0A0T5PM13-F1
#
_cell.length_a   1.000
_cell.length_b   1.000
_cell.length_c   1.000
_cell.angle_alpha   90.00
_cell.angle_beta   90.00
_cell.angle_gamma   90.00
#
_symmetry.space_group_name_H-M   'P 1'
#
loop_
_entity.id
_entity.type
_entity.pdbx_description
1 polymer ?
#
loop_
_entity_poly.entity_id
_entity_poly.type
_entity_poly.pdbx_seq_one_letter_code
_entity_poly.pdbx_strand_id
1 'polypeptide(L)'
;MAFVTDNKETILAIIDGWTGKLTYDLLSEKLQSELGLKRLPSRHTYIKHDEIKHAFDLKKEELRNKKSAAIEEAKSLFDRDVKLSKLLGSLSNDDATIAELIKRVEKLENENERLNSENKRLGDQREILLERFARWQHNLQKMDGVDLNKLAATIDNPLPAKNR
;
A
#
# COMPACT_ATOMS: atom_id res chain seq x y z
N MET A 1 -32.10 -14.54 -36.68
CA MET A 1 -31.92 -15.33 -35.44
C MET A 1 -30.53 -15.98 -35.38
N ALA A 2 -29.96 -16.49 -36.49
CA ALA A 2 -28.63 -17.12 -36.49
C ALA A 2 -27.44 -16.16 -36.26
N PHE A 3 -27.51 -14.90 -36.73
CA PHE A 3 -26.37 -13.97 -36.65
C PHE A 3 -25.81 -13.77 -35.23
N VAL A 4 -26.68 -13.60 -34.24
CA VAL A 4 -26.23 -13.34 -32.87
C VAL A 4 -25.76 -14.60 -32.19
N THR A 5 -26.41 -15.74 -32.44
CA THR A 5 -25.98 -17.02 -31.88
C THR A 5 -24.61 -17.44 -32.41
N ASP A 6 -24.32 -17.14 -33.68
CA ASP A 6 -23.08 -17.56 -34.34
C ASP A 6 -21.89 -16.61 -34.02
N ASN A 7 -22.17 -15.34 -33.70
CA ASN A 7 -21.14 -14.31 -33.45
C ASN A 7 -21.13 -13.78 -32.01
N LYS A 8 -21.81 -14.47 -31.10
CA LYS A 8 -22.03 -14.06 -29.71
C LYS A 8 -20.73 -13.72 -28.99
N GLU A 9 -19.76 -14.63 -29.07
CA GLU A 9 -18.46 -14.49 -28.39
C GLU A 9 -17.66 -13.31 -28.93
N THR A 10 -17.68 -13.10 -30.25
CA THR A 10 -17.02 -11.95 -30.89
C THR A 10 -17.65 -10.62 -30.46
N ILE A 11 -18.98 -10.56 -30.36
CA ILE A 11 -19.70 -9.36 -29.89
C ILE A 11 -19.32 -9.04 -28.45
N LEU A 12 -19.28 -10.05 -27.58
CA LEU A 12 -18.88 -9.88 -26.18
C LEU A 12 -17.43 -9.41 -26.06
N ALA A 13 -16.50 -10.04 -26.80
CA ALA A 13 -15.09 -9.64 -26.80
C ALA A 13 -14.87 -8.19 -27.27
N ILE A 14 -15.62 -7.73 -28.28
CA ILE A 14 -15.55 -6.34 -28.76
C ILE A 14 -16.08 -5.35 -27.71
N ILE A 15 -17.16 -5.72 -27.00
CA ILE A 15 -17.68 -4.90 -25.89
C ILE A 15 -16.66 -4.84 -24.76
N ASP A 16 -16.09 -5.97 -24.36
CA ASP A 16 -15.12 -6.05 -23.26
C ASP A 16 -13.84 -5.26 -23.56
N GLY A 17 -13.38 -5.27 -24.82
CA GLY A 17 -12.23 -4.50 -25.28
C GLY A 17 -12.50 -3.02 -25.60
N TRP A 18 -13.73 -2.53 -25.44
CA TRP A 18 -14.10 -1.20 -25.92
C TRP A 18 -13.43 -0.07 -25.13
N THR A 19 -12.86 0.90 -25.85
CA THR A 19 -12.28 2.12 -25.30
C THR A 19 -12.96 3.35 -25.89
N GLY A 20 -13.18 4.38 -25.07
CA GLY A 20 -13.83 5.62 -25.51
C GLY A 20 -15.36 5.56 -25.47
N LYS A 21 -16.03 6.30 -26.37
CA LYS A 21 -17.50 6.43 -26.38
C LYS A 21 -18.14 5.13 -26.88
N LEU A 22 -18.92 4.47 -26.03
CA LEU A 22 -19.67 3.27 -26.38
C LEU A 22 -21.13 3.61 -26.73
N THR A 23 -21.51 3.41 -28.00
CA THR A 23 -22.90 3.49 -28.49
C THR A 23 -23.23 2.25 -29.32
N TYR A 24 -24.52 1.91 -29.42
CA TYR A 24 -24.96 0.79 -30.25
C TYR A 24 -24.64 0.98 -31.74
N ASP A 25 -24.62 2.23 -32.21
CA ASP A 25 -24.26 2.54 -33.60
C ASP A 25 -22.78 2.25 -33.85
N LEU A 26 -21.90 2.70 -32.96
CA LEU A 26 -20.45 2.45 -33.07
C LEU A 26 -20.14 0.96 -32.92
N LEU A 27 -20.84 0.26 -32.02
CA LEU A 27 -20.72 -1.19 -31.91
C LEU A 27 -21.11 -1.89 -33.21
N SER A 28 -22.17 -1.42 -33.87
CA SER A 28 -22.64 -1.99 -35.14
C SER A 28 -21.69 -1.71 -36.30
N GLU A 29 -21.08 -0.53 -36.33
CA GLU A 29 -20.02 -0.18 -37.29
C GLU A 29 -18.77 -1.02 -37.09
N LYS A 30 -18.34 -1.21 -35.83
CA LYS A 30 -17.18 -2.05 -35.52
C LYS A 30 -17.43 -3.51 -35.86
N LEU A 31 -18.61 -4.04 -35.54
CA LEU A 31 -19.00 -5.40 -35.93
C LEU A 31 -19.11 -5.57 -37.45
N GLN A 32 -19.55 -4.53 -38.17
CA GLN A 32 -19.59 -4.56 -39.62
C GLN A 32 -18.18 -4.72 -40.23
N SER A 33 -17.22 -3.94 -39.73
CA SER A 33 -15.83 -3.99 -40.18
C SER A 33 -15.14 -5.30 -39.83
N GLU A 34 -15.33 -5.80 -38.60
CA GLU A 34 -14.68 -7.04 -38.10
C GLU A 34 -15.25 -8.32 -38.73
N LEU A 35 -16.57 -8.37 -39.00
CA LEU A 35 -17.25 -9.56 -39.55
C LEU A 35 -17.57 -9.47 -41.05
N GLY A 36 -17.16 -8.38 -41.72
CA GLY A 36 -17.37 -8.19 -43.17
C GLY A 36 -18.84 -8.17 -43.59
N LEU A 37 -19.74 -7.65 -42.74
CA LEU A 37 -21.18 -7.76 -42.95
C LEU A 37 -21.68 -6.76 -44.00
N LYS A 38 -22.50 -7.23 -44.96
CA LYS A 38 -23.13 -6.36 -45.97
C LYS A 38 -24.16 -5.38 -45.41
N ARG A 39 -24.63 -5.57 -44.17
CA ARG A 39 -25.62 -4.69 -43.51
C ARG A 39 -25.25 -4.50 -42.04
N LEU A 40 -25.48 -3.29 -41.52
CA LEU A 40 -25.32 -3.01 -40.09
C LEU A 40 -26.34 -3.85 -39.29
N PRO A 41 -25.91 -4.56 -38.25
CA PRO A 41 -26.84 -5.22 -37.36
C PRO A 41 -27.69 -4.18 -36.63
N SER A 42 -29.02 -4.39 -36.60
CA SER A 42 -29.95 -3.45 -35.96
C SER A 42 -29.75 -3.40 -34.45
N ARG A 43 -29.90 -2.23 -33.84
CA ARG A 43 -29.91 -2.05 -32.39
C ARG A 43 -30.90 -2.97 -31.67
N HIS A 44 -32.06 -3.23 -32.28
CA HIS A 44 -33.07 -4.15 -31.73
C HIS A 44 -32.56 -5.58 -31.58
N THR A 45 -31.58 -5.97 -32.39
CA THR A 45 -30.95 -7.29 -32.32
C THR A 45 -30.21 -7.45 -30.99
N TYR A 46 -29.43 -6.46 -30.56
CA TYR A 46 -28.69 -6.54 -29.28
C TYR A 46 -29.61 -6.47 -28.06
N ILE A 47 -30.68 -5.67 -28.13
CA ILE A 47 -31.62 -5.49 -27.02
C ILE A 47 -32.42 -6.77 -26.75
N LYS A 48 -32.70 -7.59 -27.78
CA LYS A 48 -33.41 -8.85 -27.64
C LYS A 48 -32.60 -9.96 -26.98
N HIS A 49 -31.27 -9.81 -26.89
CA HIS A 49 -30.38 -10.79 -26.29
C HIS A 49 -29.82 -10.24 -24.99
N ASP A 50 -30.35 -10.77 -23.88
CA ASP A 50 -30.07 -10.28 -22.53
C ASP A 50 -28.56 -10.23 -22.23
N GLU A 51 -27.80 -11.23 -22.66
CA GLU A 51 -26.36 -11.29 -22.39
C GLU A 51 -25.56 -10.16 -23.03
N ILE A 52 -25.86 -9.82 -24.30
CA ILE A 52 -25.18 -8.71 -25.00
C ILE A 52 -25.61 -7.38 -24.41
N LYS A 53 -26.90 -7.25 -24.07
CA LYS A 53 -27.42 -6.07 -23.39
C LYS A 53 -26.74 -5.87 -22.04
N HIS A 54 -26.59 -6.93 -21.24
CA HIS A 54 -25.91 -6.88 -19.95
C HIS A 54 -24.44 -6.52 -20.09
N ALA A 55 -23.70 -7.14 -21.01
CA ALA A 55 -22.30 -6.81 -21.27
C ALA A 55 -22.14 -5.34 -21.71
N PHE A 56 -23.02 -4.86 -22.59
CA PHE A 56 -23.02 -3.48 -23.04
C PHE A 56 -23.29 -2.49 -21.90
N ASP A 57 -24.34 -2.74 -21.12
CA ASP A 57 -24.73 -1.89 -19.99
C ASP A 57 -23.61 -1.86 -18.94
N LEU A 58 -23.04 -3.02 -18.60
CA LEU A 58 -21.90 -3.15 -17.68
C LEU A 58 -20.69 -2.36 -18.16
N LYS A 59 -20.29 -2.55 -19.43
CA LYS A 59 -19.14 -1.85 -20.00
C LYS A 59 -19.34 -0.35 -20.05
N LYS A 60 -20.56 0.10 -20.35
CA LYS A 60 -20.89 1.51 -20.39
C LYS A 60 -20.78 2.15 -19.00
N GLU A 61 -21.22 1.46 -17.96
CA GLU A 61 -21.02 1.90 -16.57
C GLU A 61 -19.54 1.90 -16.18
N GLU A 62 -18.76 0.89 -16.54
CA GLU A 62 -17.31 0.87 -16.32
C GLU A 62 -16.61 2.09 -16.94
N LEU A 63 -16.92 2.41 -18.19
CA LEU A 63 -16.32 3.54 -18.91
C LEU A 63 -16.73 4.87 -18.28
N ARG A 64 -17.97 4.99 -17.78
CA ARG A 64 -18.43 6.17 -17.03
C ARG A 64 -17.69 6.31 -15.70
N ASN A 65 -17.56 5.22 -14.94
CA ASN A 65 -16.88 5.21 -13.65
C ASN A 65 -15.39 5.54 -13.81
N LYS A 66 -14.72 4.97 -14.81
CA LYS A 66 -13.32 5.31 -15.14
C LYS A 66 -13.15 6.79 -15.47
N LYS A 67 -14.07 7.36 -16.26
CA LYS A 67 -14.05 8.80 -16.57
C LYS A 67 -14.25 9.65 -15.32
N SER A 68 -15.22 9.32 -14.47
CA SER A 68 -15.47 10.04 -13.21
C SER A 68 -14.27 9.94 -12.27
N ALA A 69 -13.67 8.76 -12.13
CA ALA A 69 -12.48 8.54 -11.32
C ALA A 69 -11.28 9.37 -11.81
N ALA A 70 -11.01 9.39 -13.11
CA ALA A 70 -9.94 10.21 -13.69
C ALA A 70 -10.19 11.72 -13.49
N ILE A 71 -11.46 12.17 -13.54
CA ILE A 71 -11.82 13.56 -13.27
C ILE A 71 -11.59 13.91 -11.79
N GLU A 72 -12.01 13.04 -10.86
CA GLU A 72 -11.78 13.26 -9.43
C GLU A 72 -10.28 13.20 -9.06
N GLU A 73 -9.51 12.33 -9.70
CA GLU A 73 -8.05 12.28 -9.57
C GLU A 73 -7.41 13.59 -10.07
N ALA A 74 -7.80 14.06 -11.25
CA ALA A 74 -7.31 15.33 -11.79
C ALA A 74 -7.68 16.53 -10.90
N LYS A 75 -8.91 16.57 -10.36
CA LYS A 75 -9.32 17.60 -9.39
C LYS A 75 -8.51 17.53 -8.10
N SER A 76 -8.27 16.32 -7.58
CA SER A 76 -7.47 16.13 -6.37
C SER A 76 -6.03 16.57 -6.57
N LEU A 77 -5.43 16.29 -7.73
CA LEU A 77 -4.09 16.78 -8.07
C LEU A 77 -4.05 18.32 -8.12
N PHE A 78 -5.03 18.94 -8.79
CA PHE A 78 -5.12 20.40 -8.85
C PHE A 78 -5.30 21.04 -7.46
N ASP A 79 -6.13 20.47 -6.60
CA ASP A 79 -6.32 20.96 -5.22
C ASP A 79 -5.04 20.83 -4.37
N ARG A 80 -4.27 19.75 -4.55
CA ARG A 80 -2.95 19.59 -3.92
C ARG A 80 -1.98 20.67 -4.37
N ASP A 81 -1.91 20.96 -5.66
CA ASP A 81 -1.01 22.01 -6.19
C ASP A 81 -1.37 23.39 -5.62
N VAL A 82 -2.66 23.73 -5.56
CA VAL A 82 -3.13 24.98 -4.94
C VAL A 82 -2.77 25.03 -3.45
N LYS A 83 -2.94 23.91 -2.73
CA LYS A 83 -2.57 23.80 -1.31
C LYS A 83 -1.07 23.94 -1.09
N LEU A 84 -0.24 23.36 -1.97
CA LEU A 84 1.21 23.52 -1.94
C LEU A 84 1.61 24.97 -2.22
N SER A 85 1.02 25.63 -3.21
CA SER A 85 1.27 27.05 -3.48
C SER A 85 0.90 27.93 -2.28
N LYS A 86 -0.21 27.63 -1.59
CA LYS A 86 -0.60 28.34 -0.36
C LYS A 86 0.38 28.11 0.78
N LEU A 87 0.82 26.87 0.97
CA LEU A 87 1.81 26.53 2.00
C LEU A 87 3.15 27.22 1.71
N LEU A 88 3.59 27.19 0.45
CA LEU A 88 4.81 27.86 0.01
C LEU A 88 4.69 29.38 0.18
N GLY A 89 3.55 29.98 -0.18
CA GLY A 89 3.28 31.40 0.04
C GLY A 89 3.29 31.78 1.52
N SER A 90 2.83 30.91 2.42
CA SER A 90 2.93 31.11 3.87
C SER A 90 4.34 30.90 4.43
N LEU A 91 5.17 30.11 3.76
CA LEU A 91 6.58 29.88 4.13
C LEU A 91 7.51 30.95 3.56
N SER A 92 7.07 31.69 2.54
CA SER A 92 7.93 32.55 1.73
C SER A 92 8.16 33.97 2.28
N ASN A 93 7.87 34.29 3.55
CA ASN A 93 8.03 35.69 3.97
C ASN A 93 8.48 36.05 5.39
N ASP A 94 8.84 35.10 6.26
CA ASP A 94 9.44 35.45 7.55
C ASP A 94 10.77 34.71 7.74
N ASP A 95 11.90 35.39 7.51
CA ASP A 95 13.25 34.90 7.83
C ASP A 95 13.35 34.37 9.28
N ALA A 96 12.51 34.90 10.19
CA ALA A 96 12.35 34.42 11.55
C ALA A 96 11.80 32.98 11.65
N THR A 97 10.86 32.60 10.79
CA THR A 97 10.30 31.23 10.74
C THR A 97 11.35 30.26 10.22
N ILE A 98 12.13 30.66 9.21
CA ILE A 98 13.25 29.85 8.70
C ILE A 98 14.30 29.65 9.80
N ALA A 99 14.68 30.71 10.51
CA ALA A 99 15.66 30.64 11.61
C ALA A 99 15.21 29.72 12.75
N GLU A 100 13.95 29.78 13.16
CA GLU A 100 13.43 28.91 14.22
C GLU A 100 13.33 27.43 13.77
N LEU A 101 13.01 27.19 12.50
CA LEU A 101 13.03 25.83 11.93
C LEU A 101 14.46 25.26 11.90
N ILE A 102 15.45 26.05 11.49
CA ILE A 102 16.87 25.65 11.52
C ILE A 102 17.28 25.27 12.93
N LYS A 103 17.00 26.15 13.91
CA LYS A 103 17.30 25.89 15.33
C LYS A 103 16.63 24.62 15.86
N ARG A 104 15.39 24.35 15.41
CA ARG A 104 14.67 23.13 15.80
C ARG A 104 15.31 21.88 15.21
N VAL A 105 15.77 21.94 13.96
CA VAL A 105 16.50 20.85 13.28
C VAL A 105 17.79 20.57 14.02
N GLU A 106 18.62 21.59 14.29
CA GLU A 106 19.87 21.44 15.04
C GLU A 106 19.66 20.79 16.42
N LYS A 107 18.62 21.20 17.15
CA LYS A 107 18.29 20.60 18.45
C LYS A 107 17.90 19.12 18.33
N LEU A 108 17.17 18.74 17.28
CA LEU A 108 16.76 17.36 17.05
C LEU A 108 17.95 16.49 16.61
N GLU A 109 18.84 17.03 15.79
CA GLU A 109 20.07 16.35 15.37
C GLU A 109 20.98 16.06 16.57
N ASN A 110 21.20 17.05 17.44
CA ASN A 110 21.98 16.88 18.66
C ASN A 110 21.38 15.83 19.61
N GLU A 111 20.05 15.82 19.77
CA GLU A 111 19.37 14.83 20.61
C GLU A 111 19.47 13.42 20.01
N ASN A 112 19.35 13.29 18.69
CA ASN A 112 19.55 12.02 18.00
C ASN A 112 20.98 11.49 18.18
N GLU A 113 21.99 12.36 18.06
CA GLU A 113 23.38 11.98 18.28
C GLU A 113 23.62 11.49 19.73
N ARG A 114 23.05 12.20 20.70
CA ARG A 114 23.09 11.82 22.12
C ARG A 114 22.46 10.45 22.36
N LEU A 115 21.23 10.24 21.88
CA LEU A 115 20.50 8.98 22.04
C LEU A 115 21.21 7.82 21.33
N ASN A 116 21.77 8.05 20.14
CA ASN A 116 22.54 7.02 19.43
C ASN A 116 23.81 6.64 20.19
N SER A 117 24.51 7.61 20.77
CA SER A 117 25.70 7.36 21.59
C SER A 117 25.35 6.59 22.87
N GLU A 118 24.24 6.93 23.52
CA GLU A 118 23.75 6.21 24.69
C GLU A 118 23.32 4.78 24.36
N ASN A 119 22.59 4.57 23.26
CA ASN A 119 22.21 3.25 22.79
C ASN A 119 23.44 2.39 22.49
N LYS A 120 24.46 2.96 21.84
CA LYS A 120 25.73 2.25 21.59
C LYS A 120 26.38 1.82 22.90
N ARG A 121 26.52 2.75 23.85
CA ARG A 121 27.12 2.46 25.18
C ARG A 121 26.35 1.37 25.92
N LEU A 122 25.02 1.41 25.90
CA LEU A 122 24.17 0.40 26.53
C LEU A 122 24.28 -0.95 25.82
N GLY A 123 24.41 -0.95 24.49
CA GLY A 123 24.70 -2.13 23.68
C GLY A 123 26.02 -2.79 24.09
N ASP A 124 27.10 -2.02 24.15
CA ASP A 124 28.42 -2.50 24.56
C ASP A 124 28.38 -3.06 26.00
N GLN A 125 27.70 -2.38 26.92
CA GLN A 125 27.51 -2.85 28.30
C GLN A 125 26.73 -4.17 28.35
N ARG A 126 25.66 -4.30 27.56
CA ARG A 126 24.88 -5.53 27.45
C ARG A 126 25.74 -6.69 26.94
N GLU A 127 26.56 -6.46 25.91
CA GLU A 127 27.44 -7.48 25.35
C GLU A 127 28.46 -7.97 26.39
N ILE A 128 29.11 -7.05 27.10
CA ILE A 128 30.06 -7.39 28.18
C ILE A 128 29.37 -8.19 29.30
N LEU A 129 28.14 -7.81 29.68
CA LEU A 129 27.40 -8.54 30.70
C LEU A 129 27.02 -9.94 30.24
N LEU A 130 26.53 -10.10 29.00
CA LEU A 130 26.20 -11.41 28.43
C LEU A 130 27.44 -12.32 28.38
N GLU A 131 28.59 -11.78 27.98
CA GLU A 131 29.85 -12.54 28.01
C GLU A 131 30.22 -12.99 29.42
N ARG A 132 30.11 -12.10 30.41
CA ARG A 132 30.37 -12.43 31.82
C ARG A 132 29.40 -13.51 32.33
N PHE A 133 28.11 -13.40 32.03
CA PHE A 133 27.12 -14.40 32.40
C PHE A 133 27.43 -15.75 31.77
N ALA A 134 27.79 -15.79 30.48
CA ALA A 134 28.15 -17.05 29.80
C ALA A 134 29.38 -17.70 30.44
N ARG A 135 30.43 -16.92 30.77
CA ARG A 135 31.61 -17.41 31.47
C ARG A 135 31.28 -17.94 32.88
N TRP A 136 30.41 -17.25 33.62
CA TRP A 136 29.96 -17.72 34.94
C TRP A 136 29.14 -19.01 34.86
N GLN A 137 28.22 -19.11 33.91
CA GLN A 137 27.44 -20.33 33.69
C GLN A 137 28.36 -21.52 33.36
N HIS A 138 29.33 -21.33 32.46
CA HIS A 138 30.32 -22.36 32.11
C HIS A 138 31.16 -22.79 33.32
N ASN A 139 31.60 -21.84 34.15
CA ASN A 139 32.36 -22.17 35.35
C ASN A 139 31.49 -22.91 36.38
N LEU A 140 30.24 -22.51 36.56
CA LEU A 140 29.29 -23.18 37.45
C LEU A 140 29.02 -24.63 37.01
N GLN A 141 28.91 -24.92 35.71
CA GLN A 141 28.76 -26.30 35.20
C GLN A 141 29.91 -27.23 35.60
N LYS A 142 31.09 -26.68 35.82
CA LYS A 142 32.29 -27.46 36.17
C LYS A 142 32.45 -27.69 37.67
N MET A 143 31.58 -27.12 38.50
CA MET A 143 31.62 -27.31 39.95
C MET A 143 30.82 -28.56 40.34
N ASP A 144 31.43 -29.42 41.15
CA ASP A 144 30.76 -30.62 41.66
C ASP A 144 29.53 -30.25 42.49
N GLY A 145 28.42 -30.95 42.23
CA GLY A 145 27.14 -30.74 42.95
C GLY A 145 26.28 -29.58 42.43
N VAL A 146 26.68 -28.90 41.34
CA VAL A 146 25.85 -27.87 40.69
C VAL A 146 24.98 -28.49 39.59
N ASP A 147 23.65 -28.40 39.75
CA ASP A 147 22.67 -28.71 38.71
C ASP A 147 22.13 -27.41 38.11
N LEU A 148 22.54 -27.11 36.86
CA LEU A 148 22.09 -25.91 36.16
C LEU A 148 20.59 -25.89 35.86
N ASN A 149 19.95 -27.05 35.63
CA ASN A 149 18.52 -27.10 35.33
C ASN A 149 17.72 -26.70 36.57
N LYS A 150 18.14 -27.21 37.73
CA LYS A 150 17.58 -26.81 39.02
C LYS A 150 17.82 -25.32 39.31
N LEU A 151 19.02 -24.82 39.04
CA LEU A 151 19.35 -23.40 39.23
C LEU A 151 18.51 -22.50 38.33
N ALA A 152 18.38 -22.83 37.04
CA ALA A 152 17.58 -22.06 36.09
C ALA A 152 16.09 -21.99 36.50
N ALA A 153 15.55 -23.06 37.08
CA ALA A 153 14.18 -23.08 37.58
C ALA A 153 13.95 -22.23 38.85
N THR A 154 15.01 -21.90 39.59
CA THR A 154 14.92 -21.18 40.88
C THR A 154 15.68 -19.86 40.92
N ILE A 155 16.24 -19.39 39.81
CA ILE A 155 17.14 -18.23 39.79
C ILE A 155 16.46 -16.92 40.19
N ASP A 156 15.16 -16.80 39.90
CA ASP A 156 14.34 -15.63 40.26
C ASP A 156 13.79 -15.73 41.69
N ASN A 157 13.96 -16.88 42.36
CA ASN A 157 13.47 -17.04 43.73
C ASN A 157 14.39 -16.30 44.70
N PRO A 158 13.82 -15.61 45.71
CA PRO A 158 14.61 -14.99 46.76
C PRO A 158 15.43 -16.06 47.50
N LEU A 159 16.65 -15.69 47.91
CA LEU A 159 17.49 -16.57 48.69
C LEU A 159 16.78 -16.96 50.00
N PRO A 160 16.92 -18.22 50.44
CA PRO A 160 16.30 -18.67 51.68
C PRO A 160 16.79 -17.82 52.86
N ALA A 161 15.90 -17.53 53.80
CA ALA A 161 16.22 -16.75 54.98
C ALA A 161 17.38 -17.40 55.75
N LYS A 162 18.42 -16.63 56.07
CA LYS A 162 19.49 -17.10 56.96
C LYS A 162 18.90 -17.27 58.36
N ASN A 163 18.88 -18.51 58.84
CA ASN A 163 18.78 -18.75 60.28
C ASN A 163 20.06 -18.19 60.91
N ARG A 164 19.92 -17.04 61.56
CA ARG A 164 20.94 -16.46 62.44
C ARG A 164 20.83 -17.08 63.83
#